data_AF-A0A511QNN3-F1
#
_entry.id   AF-A0A511QNN3-F1
#
_cell.length_a   1.000
_cell.length_b   1.000
_cell.length_c   1.000
_cell.angle_alpha   90.00
_cell.angle_beta   90.00
_cell.angle_gamma   90.00
#
_symmetry.space_group_name_H-M   'P 1'
#
loop_
_entity.id
_entity.type
_entity.pdbx_description
1 polymer ?
#
loop_
_entity_poly.entity_id
_entity_poly.type
_entity_poly.pdbx_seq_one_letter_code
_entity_poly.pdbx_strand_id
1 'polypeptide(L)'
;MSSIASLFLINLVSYERVFCFTTERVNMNLDQYNDITRLRPFPTNAEFDELVERMRDSAELSDLYTEIVEKVSQDYFFDCDECNCHAEPNVSRKRIKDKILSKAPQLAFFLKNIHPGAAHQVEALSVLRKQTVDFSNISDFKRDLRARHEARWTRQQKEEKGNNETQGGVSVLGSLSEELLKRAIETVSTSPDIFQTTQDDTKSYGDFVLMSLPNNLWFSVKSGFSRERLLASGFSNDLVGVGFFEEPGEFTSQHKVRNLKKAGFLAIYLPDVAVTEQQYDGDTSTYAEVQEFYNHAERVAPLNINGTQFFRPLSELGDDIKALLEQDLQRRSTLNF
;
A
#
# COMPACT_ATOMS: atom_id res chain seq x y z
N MET A 1 -3.16 -49.12 -25.63
CA MET A 1 -1.69 -49.14 -25.79
C MET A 1 -1.32 -47.96 -26.69
N SER A 2 -0.98 -46.83 -26.07
CA SER A 2 0.30 -46.10 -26.22
C SER A 2 0.52 -45.53 -27.63
N SER A 3 0.76 -44.24 -27.87
CA SER A 3 1.49 -43.27 -27.07
C SER A 3 1.08 -41.84 -27.50
N ILE A 4 0.93 -40.97 -26.51
CA ILE A 4 0.76 -39.52 -26.61
C ILE A 4 2.17 -38.91 -26.64
N ALA A 5 2.47 -38.10 -27.65
CA ALA A 5 3.60 -37.18 -27.65
C ALA A 5 3.14 -35.86 -28.28
N SER A 6 2.37 -35.09 -27.51
CA SER A 6 2.05 -33.70 -27.81
C SER A 6 3.24 -32.83 -27.43
N LEU A 7 3.94 -32.29 -28.43
CA LEU A 7 4.82 -31.13 -28.25
C LEU A 7 3.97 -29.93 -27.77
N PHE A 8 4.17 -29.55 -26.51
CA PHE A 8 3.74 -28.25 -26.00
C PHE A 8 4.78 -27.21 -26.42
N LEU A 9 4.49 -26.45 -27.47
CA LEU A 9 5.09 -25.14 -27.69
C LEU A 9 4.38 -24.14 -26.76
N ILE A 10 5.00 -23.87 -25.62
CA ILE A 10 4.62 -22.76 -24.75
C ILE A 10 5.17 -21.48 -25.41
N ASN A 11 4.28 -20.71 -26.02
CA ASN A 11 4.57 -19.32 -26.38
C ASN A 11 4.75 -18.52 -25.08
N LEU A 12 6.01 -18.31 -24.69
CA LEU A 12 6.42 -17.26 -23.78
C LEU A 12 6.26 -15.92 -24.51
N VAL A 13 5.07 -15.32 -24.42
CA VAL A 13 4.90 -13.90 -24.74
C VAL A 13 5.47 -13.11 -23.56
N SER A 14 6.74 -12.72 -23.71
CA SER A 14 7.37 -11.68 -22.90
C SER A 14 6.64 -10.36 -23.15
N TYR A 15 5.76 -9.99 -22.22
CA TYR A 15 5.20 -8.64 -22.15
C TYR A 15 6.29 -7.69 -21.64
N GLU A 16 7.14 -7.20 -22.53
CA GLU A 16 7.87 -5.95 -22.33
C GLU A 16 6.85 -4.80 -22.46
N ARG A 17 6.36 -4.31 -21.33
CA ARG A 17 5.60 -3.07 -21.25
C ARG A 17 6.53 -2.00 -20.69
N VAL A 18 7.27 -1.35 -21.58
CA VAL A 18 7.86 -0.04 -21.32
C VAL A 18 6.72 0.96 -21.45
N PHE A 19 6.11 1.33 -20.33
CA PHE A 19 5.11 2.40 -20.31
C PHE A 19 5.82 3.74 -20.14
N CYS A 20 5.68 4.57 -21.17
CA CYS A 20 6.13 5.95 -21.19
C CYS A 20 4.93 6.81 -20.79
N PHE A 21 4.84 7.16 -19.51
CA PHE A 21 3.83 8.09 -19.02
C PHE A 21 4.17 9.51 -19.47
N THR A 22 3.25 10.18 -20.16
CA THR A 22 3.21 11.65 -20.21
C THR A 22 2.72 12.16 -18.87
N THR A 23 3.54 11.93 -17.87
CA THR A 23 3.51 12.66 -16.61
C THR A 23 3.66 14.15 -16.95
N GLU A 24 2.78 15.01 -16.43
CA GLU A 24 3.37 16.17 -15.76
C GLU A 24 4.29 15.55 -14.73
N ARG A 25 5.57 15.43 -15.08
CA ARG A 25 6.58 14.79 -14.22
C ARG A 25 6.33 15.36 -12.85
N VAL A 26 6.07 14.50 -11.87
CA VAL A 26 6.25 14.84 -10.46
C VAL A 26 7.76 15.00 -10.24
N ASN A 27 8.38 15.88 -11.02
CA ASN A 27 9.59 16.57 -10.69
C ASN A 27 9.14 17.43 -9.52
N MET A 28 9.55 17.01 -8.33
CA MET A 28 9.48 17.85 -7.15
C MET A 28 10.09 19.19 -7.55
N ASN A 29 9.24 20.20 -7.70
CA ASN A 29 9.67 21.51 -8.10
C ASN A 29 10.14 22.26 -6.85
N LEU A 30 10.82 23.38 -7.09
CA LEU A 30 11.25 24.29 -6.03
C LEU A 30 10.09 24.62 -5.06
N ASP A 31 8.86 24.70 -5.56
CA ASP A 31 7.68 24.97 -4.73
C ASP A 31 7.40 23.82 -3.74
N GLN A 32 7.43 22.56 -4.18
CA GLN A 32 7.27 21.41 -3.28
C GLN A 32 8.40 21.32 -2.25
N TYR A 33 9.65 21.60 -2.65
CA TYR A 33 10.76 21.69 -1.70
C TYR A 33 10.53 22.79 -0.66
N ASN A 34 10.12 23.97 -1.10
CA ASN A 34 9.83 25.11 -0.23
C ASN A 34 8.67 24.83 0.71
N ASP A 35 7.60 24.19 0.22
CA ASP A 35 6.44 23.86 1.04
C ASP A 35 6.76 22.83 2.11
N ILE A 36 7.56 21.81 1.78
CA ILE A 36 8.03 20.83 2.76
C ILE A 36 8.96 21.51 3.76
N THR A 37 9.99 22.24 3.33
CA THR A 37 10.99 22.86 4.22
C THR A 37 10.43 23.97 5.11
N ARG A 38 9.38 24.68 4.68
CA ARG A 38 8.63 25.63 5.52
C ARG A 38 8.05 24.99 6.78
N LEU A 39 7.77 23.68 6.74
CA LEU A 39 7.27 22.94 7.90
C LEU A 39 8.37 22.59 8.91
N ARG A 40 9.63 22.99 8.64
CA ARG A 40 10.83 22.53 9.37
C ARG A 40 10.82 21.02 9.61
N PRO A 41 10.70 20.22 8.54
CA PRO A 41 10.53 18.78 8.66
C PRO A 41 11.85 18.08 8.98
N PHE A 42 12.97 18.76 8.80
CA PHE A 42 14.30 18.21 9.02
C PHE A 42 14.80 18.69 10.39
N PRO A 43 15.19 17.75 11.28
CA PRO A 43 16.00 18.11 12.44
C PRO A 43 17.21 18.94 12.01
N THR A 44 17.62 19.90 12.82
CA THR A 44 18.96 20.48 12.69
C THR A 44 20.01 19.40 12.93
N ASN A 45 21.25 19.60 12.46
CA ASN A 45 22.33 18.62 12.72
C ASN A 45 22.49 18.36 14.23
N ALA A 46 22.40 19.38 15.07
CA ALA A 46 22.44 19.23 16.53
C ALA A 46 21.27 18.37 17.07
N GLU A 47 20.04 18.63 16.62
CA GLU A 47 18.87 17.81 17.00
C GLU A 47 19.01 16.38 16.49
N PHE A 48 19.56 16.17 15.30
CA PHE A 48 19.81 14.84 14.75
C PHE A 48 20.88 14.09 15.55
N ASP A 49 21.97 14.76 15.91
CA ASP A 49 23.04 14.21 16.75
C ASP A 49 22.49 13.72 18.09
N GLU A 50 21.63 14.51 18.73
CA GLU A 50 20.92 14.10 19.96
C GLU A 50 20.04 12.85 19.73
N LEU A 51 19.37 12.74 18.57
CA LEU A 51 18.53 11.60 18.23
C LEU A 51 19.32 10.31 17.99
N VAL A 52 20.60 10.41 17.60
CA VAL A 52 21.45 9.25 17.27
C VAL A 52 22.58 9.00 18.26
N GLU A 53 22.79 9.83 19.28
CA GLU A 53 23.91 9.77 20.24
C GLU A 53 24.11 8.37 20.85
N ARG A 54 23.02 7.65 21.11
CA ARG A 54 23.04 6.29 21.70
C ARG A 54 23.24 5.15 20.69
N MET A 55 23.35 5.46 19.40
CA MET A 55 23.58 4.47 18.34
C MET A 55 25.07 4.18 18.18
N ARG A 56 25.40 2.92 17.86
CA ARG A 56 26.80 2.45 17.73
C ARG A 56 27.62 3.21 16.68
N ASP A 57 26.94 3.70 15.65
CA ASP A 57 27.48 4.36 14.47
C ASP A 57 26.94 5.79 14.34
N SER A 58 26.75 6.47 15.47
CA SER A 58 26.21 7.84 15.55
C SER A 58 26.96 8.84 14.68
N ALA A 59 28.29 8.90 14.78
CA ALA A 59 29.12 9.84 14.00
C ALA A 59 28.95 9.64 12.48
N GLU A 60 29.03 8.39 12.00
CA GLU A 60 28.83 8.08 10.57
C GLU A 60 27.41 8.40 10.10
N LEU A 61 26.40 8.29 10.98
CA LEU A 61 25.02 8.66 10.67
C LEU A 61 24.85 10.18 10.60
N SER A 62 25.50 10.93 11.49
CA SER A 62 25.51 12.38 11.50
C SER A 62 26.18 12.95 10.25
N ASP A 63 27.32 12.36 9.83
CA ASP A 63 28.01 12.76 8.61
C ASP A 63 27.17 12.48 7.37
N LEU A 64 26.59 11.27 7.28
CA LEU A 64 25.71 10.90 6.17
C LEU A 64 24.43 11.76 6.14
N TYR A 65 23.85 12.06 7.30
CA TYR A 65 22.70 12.96 7.41
C TYR A 65 23.03 14.36 6.93
N THR A 66 24.18 14.91 7.37
CA THR A 66 24.64 16.23 6.97
C THR A 66 24.83 16.30 5.46
N GLU A 67 25.49 15.31 4.84
CA GLU A 67 25.65 15.27 3.38
C GLU A 67 24.29 15.25 2.66
N ILE A 68 23.35 14.42 3.14
CA ILE A 68 22.01 14.35 2.54
C ILE A 68 21.33 15.71 2.61
N VAL A 69 21.30 16.36 3.77
CA VAL A 69 20.61 17.65 3.95
C VAL A 69 21.27 18.74 3.11
N GLU A 70 22.61 18.79 3.06
CA GLU A 70 23.35 19.75 2.25
C GLU A 70 23.03 19.61 0.77
N LYS A 71 23.12 18.39 0.21
CA LYS A 71 22.81 18.15 -1.21
C LYS A 71 21.33 18.38 -1.51
N VAL A 72 20.43 17.93 -0.65
CA VAL A 72 18.99 18.22 -0.79
C VAL A 72 18.71 19.72 -0.78
N SER A 73 19.48 20.52 -0.03
CA SER A 73 19.34 21.98 -0.04
C SER A 73 19.85 22.66 -1.32
N GLN A 74 20.80 22.04 -2.01
CA GLN A 74 21.41 22.58 -3.23
C GLN A 74 20.65 22.13 -4.49
N ASP A 75 20.35 20.84 -4.58
CA ASP A 75 19.87 20.18 -5.79
C ASP A 75 18.43 19.65 -5.67
N TYR A 76 17.78 19.91 -4.53
CA TYR A 76 16.42 19.43 -4.17
C TYR A 76 16.29 17.90 -4.06
N PHE A 77 17.35 17.14 -4.35
CA PHE A 77 17.36 15.69 -4.26
C PHE A 77 18.73 15.18 -3.83
N PHE A 78 18.75 13.94 -3.38
CA PHE A 78 19.98 13.21 -3.09
C PHE A 78 19.91 11.83 -3.75
N ASP A 79 20.87 11.57 -4.65
CA ASP A 79 21.00 10.27 -5.30
C ASP A 79 21.70 9.28 -4.37
N CYS A 80 20.97 8.25 -3.92
CA CYS A 80 21.53 7.23 -3.03
C CYS A 80 22.56 6.29 -3.70
N ASP A 81 22.81 6.45 -5.01
CA ASP A 81 23.96 5.83 -5.68
C ASP A 81 25.28 6.58 -5.39
N GLU A 82 25.23 7.83 -4.90
CA GLU A 82 26.41 8.66 -4.59
C GLU A 82 27.00 8.41 -3.20
N CYS A 83 26.35 7.62 -2.33
CA CYS A 83 26.76 7.38 -0.94
C CYS A 83 28.05 6.56 -0.74
N ASN A 84 28.88 6.41 -1.77
CA ASN A 84 30.05 5.53 -1.79
C ASN A 84 31.20 6.02 -0.88
N CYS A 85 31.13 7.27 -0.42
CA CYS A 85 32.11 7.89 0.49
C CYS A 85 32.01 7.41 1.94
N HIS A 86 30.83 6.93 2.40
CA HIS A 86 30.60 6.57 3.81
C HIS A 86 30.74 5.07 4.10
N ALA A 87 30.39 4.21 3.14
CA ALA A 87 30.47 2.76 3.23
C ALA A 87 30.22 2.13 1.85
N GLU A 88 30.25 0.80 1.76
CA GLU A 88 29.70 0.11 0.58
C GLU A 88 28.26 0.56 0.31
N PRO A 89 27.85 0.81 -0.95
CA PRO A 89 26.57 1.43 -1.28
C PRO A 89 25.34 0.77 -0.62
N ASN A 90 25.34 -0.55 -0.47
CA ASN A 90 24.24 -1.29 0.18
C ASN A 90 24.14 -0.99 1.68
N VAL A 91 25.27 -0.78 2.36
CA VAL A 91 25.33 -0.44 3.79
C VAL A 91 24.79 0.98 4.02
N SER A 92 25.22 1.94 3.19
CA SER A 92 24.74 3.32 3.26
C SER A 92 23.22 3.40 3.03
N ARG A 93 22.71 2.73 1.98
CA ARG A 93 21.25 2.67 1.73
C ARG A 93 20.48 2.04 2.88
N LYS A 94 21.01 0.98 3.48
CA LYS A 94 20.40 0.34 4.64
C LYS A 94 20.35 1.29 5.84
N ARG A 95 21.44 2.02 6.12
CA ARG A 95 21.48 3.04 7.18
C ARG A 95 20.47 4.16 6.94
N ILE A 96 20.38 4.65 5.71
CA ILE A 96 19.38 5.65 5.33
C ILE A 96 17.98 5.13 5.63
N LYS A 97 17.64 3.93 5.15
CA LYS A 97 16.32 3.33 5.34
C LYS A 97 15.96 3.09 6.80
N ASP A 98 16.86 2.46 7.55
CA ASP A 98 16.52 1.90 8.86
C ASP A 98 16.77 2.90 9.99
N LYS A 99 17.75 3.80 9.83
CA LYS A 99 18.22 4.69 10.90
C LYS A 99 17.90 6.16 10.65
N ILE A 100 18.17 6.67 9.44
CA ILE A 100 17.92 8.09 9.14
C ILE A 100 16.42 8.34 8.97
N LEU A 101 15.75 7.58 8.10
CA LEU A 101 14.32 7.78 7.83
C LEU A 101 13.42 7.45 9.03
N SER A 102 13.90 6.68 10.01
CA SER A 102 13.15 6.47 11.26
C SER A 102 13.20 7.67 12.21
N LYS A 103 14.08 8.65 11.94
CA LYS A 103 14.20 9.91 12.68
C LYS A 103 13.73 11.12 11.87
N ALA A 104 13.94 11.10 10.55
CA ALA A 104 13.55 12.15 9.62
C ALA A 104 12.82 11.55 8.40
N PRO A 105 11.59 11.04 8.56
CA PRO A 105 10.86 10.32 7.49
C PRO A 105 10.60 11.19 6.26
N GLN A 106 10.50 12.50 6.42
CA GLN A 106 10.23 13.47 5.36
C GLN A 106 11.34 13.50 4.30
N LEU A 107 12.56 13.07 4.65
CA LEU A 107 13.64 12.90 3.68
C LEU A 107 13.28 11.90 2.57
N ALA A 108 12.34 10.97 2.79
CA ALA A 108 11.94 9.96 1.81
C ALA A 108 11.45 10.52 0.46
N PHE A 109 11.10 11.81 0.38
CA PHE A 109 10.72 12.50 -0.85
C PHE A 109 11.89 13.05 -1.66
N PHE A 110 13.01 13.31 -1.00
CA PHE A 110 14.18 13.91 -1.61
C PHE A 110 15.20 12.85 -2.03
N LEU A 111 15.05 11.61 -1.56
CA LEU A 111 15.95 10.51 -1.90
C LEU A 111 15.57 9.85 -3.24
N LYS A 112 16.56 9.69 -4.12
CA LYS A 112 16.46 8.95 -5.39
C LYS A 112 17.15 7.59 -5.32
N ASN A 113 16.75 6.67 -6.20
CA ASN A 113 17.35 5.34 -6.38
C ASN A 113 17.42 4.49 -5.08
N ILE A 114 16.36 4.58 -4.27
CA ILE A 114 16.22 3.84 -3.02
C ILE A 114 14.78 3.38 -2.83
N HIS A 115 14.57 2.41 -1.95
CA HIS A 115 13.26 1.93 -1.52
C HIS A 115 13.02 2.30 -0.05
N PRO A 116 12.53 3.52 0.26
CA PRO A 116 12.11 3.89 1.61
C PRO A 116 11.03 2.94 2.15
N GLY A 117 11.02 2.73 3.46
CA GLY A 117 9.96 1.96 4.12
C GLY A 117 8.58 2.62 3.94
N ALA A 118 7.52 1.81 3.86
CA ALA A 118 6.15 2.30 3.66
C ALA A 118 5.73 3.33 4.71
N ALA A 119 5.96 3.03 6.00
CA ALA A 119 5.65 3.94 7.11
C ALA A 119 6.30 5.32 6.95
N HIS A 120 7.57 5.38 6.55
CA HIS A 120 8.27 6.66 6.34
C HIS A 120 7.67 7.47 5.19
N GLN A 121 7.25 6.80 4.10
CA GLN A 121 6.65 7.47 2.95
C GLN A 121 5.26 8.01 3.27
N VAL A 122 4.43 7.23 3.97
CA VAL A 122 3.09 7.64 4.39
C VAL A 122 3.18 8.79 5.40
N GLU A 123 4.12 8.73 6.33
CA GLU A 123 4.38 9.82 7.28
C GLU A 123 4.81 11.11 6.58
N ALA A 124 5.78 11.01 5.67
CA ALA A 124 6.23 12.14 4.87
C ALA A 124 5.07 12.81 4.11
N LEU A 125 4.18 12.01 3.52
CA LEU A 125 3.03 12.54 2.78
C LEU A 125 1.99 13.18 3.69
N SER A 126 1.78 12.60 4.87
CA SER A 126 0.85 13.13 5.87
C SER A 126 1.28 14.53 6.32
N VAL A 127 2.58 14.72 6.55
CA VAL A 127 3.17 16.03 6.88
C VAL A 127 2.99 17.02 5.74
N LEU A 128 3.31 16.61 4.50
CA LEU A 128 3.19 17.48 3.32
C LEU A 128 1.74 17.93 3.07
N ARG A 129 0.78 17.00 3.18
CA ARG A 129 -0.65 17.28 3.00
C ARG A 129 -1.29 17.97 4.21
N LYS A 130 -0.61 18.00 5.35
CA LYS A 130 -1.18 18.43 6.65
C LYS A 130 -2.47 17.67 6.99
N GLN A 131 -2.50 16.39 6.64
CA GLN A 131 -3.65 15.51 6.76
C GLN A 131 -3.18 14.16 7.28
N THR A 132 -3.95 13.54 8.17
CA THR A 132 -3.79 12.14 8.54
C THR A 132 -4.50 11.25 7.52
N VAL A 133 -4.03 10.02 7.36
CA VAL A 133 -4.67 9.04 6.48
C VAL A 133 -5.96 8.53 7.12
N ASP A 134 -7.07 8.60 6.40
CA ASP A 134 -8.37 8.01 6.76
C ASP A 134 -9.07 7.44 5.52
N PHE A 135 -10.21 6.76 5.68
CA PHE A 135 -10.92 6.16 4.55
C PHE A 135 -11.45 7.16 3.51
N SER A 136 -11.63 8.44 3.88
CA SER A 136 -12.07 9.48 2.94
C SER A 136 -10.96 9.95 2.00
N ASN A 137 -9.69 9.78 2.40
CA ASN A 137 -8.53 10.29 1.64
C ASN A 137 -7.49 9.21 1.27
N ILE A 138 -7.64 7.97 1.75
CA ILE A 138 -6.68 6.88 1.58
C ILE A 138 -6.31 6.63 0.11
N SER A 139 -7.31 6.77 -0.75
CA SER A 139 -7.27 6.67 -2.19
C SER A 139 -6.34 7.70 -2.84
N ASP A 140 -6.46 8.98 -2.42
CA ASP A 140 -5.57 10.04 -2.89
C ASP A 140 -4.13 9.85 -2.40
N PHE A 141 -3.97 9.41 -1.14
CA PHE A 141 -2.65 9.07 -0.60
C PHE A 141 -1.97 7.98 -1.42
N LYS A 142 -2.70 6.91 -1.77
CA LYS A 142 -2.17 5.82 -2.60
C LYS A 142 -1.71 6.33 -3.97
N ARG A 143 -2.51 7.17 -4.63
CA ARG A 143 -2.18 7.75 -5.94
C ARG A 143 -0.88 8.56 -5.86
N ASP A 144 -0.77 9.47 -4.90
CA ASP A 144 0.41 10.33 -4.73
C ASP A 144 1.67 9.51 -4.40
N LEU A 145 1.54 8.50 -3.54
CA LEU A 145 2.66 7.62 -3.17
C LEU A 145 3.14 6.78 -4.34
N ARG A 146 2.23 6.31 -5.21
CA ARG A 146 2.58 5.60 -6.44
C ARG A 146 3.36 6.50 -7.40
N ALA A 147 2.84 7.70 -7.69
CA ALA A 147 3.49 8.65 -8.58
C ALA A 147 4.91 9.01 -8.08
N ARG A 148 5.07 9.18 -6.76
CA ARG A 148 6.39 9.42 -6.15
C ARG A 148 7.30 8.21 -6.20
N HIS A 149 6.77 7.00 -6.03
CA HIS A 149 7.55 5.77 -6.15
C HIS A 149 8.11 5.62 -7.58
N GLU A 150 7.30 5.89 -8.59
CA GLU A 150 7.72 5.84 -10.01
C GLU A 150 8.75 6.93 -10.33
N ALA A 151 8.52 8.16 -9.87
CA ALA A 151 9.45 9.28 -10.06
C ALA A 151 10.77 9.14 -9.28
N ARG A 152 10.91 8.15 -8.39
CA ARG A 152 12.10 7.99 -7.53
C ARG A 152 13.33 7.48 -8.27
N TRP A 153 13.15 6.85 -9.42
CA TRP A 153 14.24 6.21 -10.16
C TRP A 153 14.73 7.15 -11.26
N THR A 154 16.01 7.56 -11.18
CA THR A 154 16.65 8.36 -12.23
C THR A 154 17.34 7.48 -13.28
N ARG A 155 17.51 6.20 -12.95
CA ARG A 155 18.08 5.17 -13.81
C ARG A 155 17.19 3.92 -13.83
N GLN A 156 17.50 3.02 -14.76
CA GLN A 156 16.90 1.69 -14.74
C GLN A 156 17.25 0.96 -13.42
N GLN A 157 16.25 0.28 -12.87
CA GLN A 157 16.41 -0.56 -11.68
C GLN A 157 17.31 -1.76 -11.98
N LYS A 158 18.16 -2.10 -11.01
CA LYS A 158 19.13 -3.20 -11.12
C LYS A 158 18.47 -4.53 -10.75
N GLU A 159 18.76 -5.55 -11.54
CA GLU A 159 18.33 -6.93 -11.32
C GLU A 159 19.52 -7.80 -10.92
N GLU A 160 20.05 -7.57 -9.72
CA GLU A 160 21.19 -8.32 -9.20
C GLU A 160 20.74 -9.41 -8.21
N LYS A 161 21.45 -10.55 -8.21
CA LYS A 161 21.14 -11.67 -7.31
C LYS A 161 21.35 -11.24 -5.86
N GLY A 162 20.27 -11.17 -5.09
CA GLY A 162 20.27 -10.71 -3.69
C GLY A 162 20.02 -9.20 -3.51
N ASN A 163 19.89 -8.44 -4.59
CA ASN A 163 19.57 -7.01 -4.57
C ASN A 163 18.74 -6.63 -5.82
N ASN A 164 17.56 -7.24 -5.96
CA ASN A 164 16.66 -6.96 -7.08
C ASN A 164 15.77 -5.77 -6.73
N GLU A 165 16.08 -4.61 -7.30
CA GLU A 165 15.35 -3.37 -7.05
C GLU A 165 13.92 -3.43 -7.63
N THR A 166 13.70 -4.15 -8.74
CA THR A 166 12.38 -4.35 -9.35
C THR A 166 11.43 -5.10 -8.42
N GLN A 167 11.89 -6.24 -7.88
CA GLN A 167 11.12 -7.03 -6.92
C GLN A 167 10.91 -6.27 -5.60
N GLY A 168 11.92 -5.51 -5.16
CA GLY A 168 11.81 -4.61 -4.02
C GLY A 168 10.69 -3.57 -4.20
N GLY A 169 10.53 -3.02 -5.40
CA GLY A 169 9.49 -2.04 -5.70
C GLY A 169 8.08 -2.61 -5.58
N VAL A 170 7.85 -3.82 -6.10
CA VAL A 170 6.56 -4.52 -5.96
C VAL A 170 6.23 -4.74 -4.48
N SER A 171 7.22 -5.20 -3.70
CA SER A 171 7.04 -5.41 -2.26
C SER A 171 6.74 -4.11 -1.51
N VAL A 172 7.44 -3.01 -1.82
CA VAL A 172 7.21 -1.69 -1.20
C VAL A 172 5.81 -1.16 -1.51
N LEU A 173 5.37 -1.27 -2.76
CA LEU A 173 4.01 -0.86 -3.15
C LEU A 173 2.93 -1.64 -2.40
N GLY A 174 3.18 -2.91 -2.09
CA GLY A 174 2.29 -3.70 -1.25
C GLY A 174 2.30 -3.29 0.21
N SER A 175 3.48 -3.12 0.79
CA SER A 175 3.59 -2.58 2.15
C SER A 175 2.99 -1.17 2.28
N LEU A 176 3.00 -0.35 1.22
CA LEU A 176 2.31 0.94 1.20
C LEU A 176 0.79 0.78 1.32
N SER A 177 0.19 -0.16 0.59
CA SER A 177 -1.25 -0.44 0.70
C SER A 177 -1.63 -0.90 2.10
N GLU A 178 -0.85 -1.80 2.68
CA GLU A 178 -1.04 -2.30 4.05
C GLU A 178 -0.93 -1.17 5.08
N GLU A 179 0.11 -0.34 4.98
CA GLU A 179 0.33 0.78 5.91
C GLU A 179 -0.77 1.84 5.81
N LEU A 180 -1.25 2.15 4.59
CA LEU A 180 -2.36 3.09 4.40
C LEU A 180 -3.65 2.57 5.05
N LEU A 181 -3.98 1.30 4.83
CA LEU A 181 -5.17 0.69 5.41
C LEU A 181 -5.07 0.58 6.92
N LYS A 182 -3.88 0.23 7.44
CA LYS A 182 -3.60 0.24 8.87
C LYS A 182 -3.94 1.60 9.50
N ARG A 183 -3.36 2.68 8.97
CA ARG A 183 -3.59 4.03 9.50
C ARG A 183 -5.06 4.43 9.38
N ALA A 184 -5.71 4.12 8.26
CA ALA A 184 -7.13 4.42 8.10
C ALA A 184 -7.99 3.67 9.13
N ILE A 185 -7.71 2.39 9.40
CA ILE A 185 -8.40 1.61 10.45
C ILE A 185 -8.17 2.24 11.84
N GLU A 186 -6.94 2.66 12.15
CA GLU A 186 -6.61 3.31 13.43
C GLU A 186 -7.37 4.63 13.64
N THR A 187 -7.77 5.34 12.57
CA THR A 187 -8.62 6.55 12.71
C THR A 187 -10.06 6.24 13.09
N VAL A 188 -10.54 5.06 12.72
CA VAL A 188 -11.94 4.66 12.96
C VAL A 188 -12.13 4.12 14.37
N SER A 189 -11.07 3.66 15.03
CA SER A 189 -11.18 3.05 16.33
C SER A 189 -9.91 3.16 17.14
N THR A 190 -10.01 3.82 18.30
CA THR A 190 -9.09 3.62 19.42
C THR A 190 -9.47 2.41 20.29
N SER A 191 -10.55 1.69 19.92
CA SER A 191 -11.02 0.54 20.68
C SER A 191 -10.04 -0.62 20.57
N PRO A 192 -9.73 -1.32 21.68
CA PRO A 192 -8.98 -2.57 21.64
C PRO A 192 -9.72 -3.69 20.88
N ASP A 193 -10.97 -3.44 20.46
CA ASP A 193 -11.80 -4.38 19.73
C ASP A 193 -11.39 -4.59 18.26
N ILE A 194 -10.51 -3.76 17.70
CA ILE A 194 -9.93 -3.98 16.38
C ILE A 194 -8.42 -3.91 16.47
N PHE A 195 -7.73 -4.93 15.96
CA PHE A 195 -6.27 -5.02 16.05
C PHE A 195 -5.65 -5.78 14.88
N GLN A 196 -4.38 -5.49 14.64
CA GLN A 196 -3.57 -6.16 13.63
C GLN A 196 -3.07 -7.50 14.16
N THR A 197 -3.12 -8.55 13.33
CA THR A 197 -2.48 -9.82 13.64
C THR A 197 -1.01 -9.80 13.23
N THR A 198 -0.13 -10.14 14.17
CA THR A 198 1.33 -10.11 13.95
C THR A 198 1.97 -11.50 13.94
N GLN A 199 1.26 -12.52 14.41
CA GLN A 199 1.77 -13.90 14.43
C GLN A 199 1.43 -14.62 13.13
N ASP A 200 2.40 -15.35 12.57
CA ASP A 200 2.27 -16.05 11.28
C ASP A 200 1.06 -17.00 11.24
N ASP A 201 0.81 -17.72 12.35
CA ASP A 201 -0.32 -18.66 12.47
C ASP A 201 -1.67 -17.94 12.30
N THR A 202 -1.80 -16.77 12.94
CA THR A 202 -3.02 -15.94 12.87
C THR A 202 -3.13 -15.13 11.58
N LYS A 203 -1.99 -14.75 10.98
CA LYS A 203 -1.95 -13.97 9.73
C LYS A 203 -2.53 -14.75 8.55
N SER A 204 -2.60 -16.07 8.65
CA SER A 204 -3.25 -16.91 7.65
C SER A 204 -4.78 -16.66 7.52
N TYR A 205 -5.41 -16.11 8.57
CA TYR A 205 -6.85 -15.82 8.62
C TYR A 205 -7.21 -14.41 8.14
N GLY A 206 -6.30 -13.45 8.32
CA GLY A 206 -6.48 -12.05 7.95
C GLY A 206 -5.34 -11.21 8.50
N ASP A 207 -5.28 -9.95 8.10
CA ASP A 207 -4.28 -8.96 8.56
C ASP A 207 -4.79 -8.17 9.78
N PHE A 208 -6.11 -7.98 9.86
CA PHE A 208 -6.80 -7.36 11.01
C PHE A 208 -7.98 -8.21 11.45
N VAL A 209 -8.36 -8.07 12.71
CA VAL A 209 -9.56 -8.66 13.28
C VAL A 209 -10.33 -7.62 14.08
N LEU A 210 -11.64 -7.58 13.87
CA LEU A 210 -12.60 -6.84 14.68
C LEU A 210 -13.43 -7.83 15.48
N MET A 211 -13.46 -7.66 16.80
CA MET A 211 -14.20 -8.52 17.71
C MET A 211 -15.70 -8.34 17.49
N SER A 212 -16.39 -9.40 17.09
CA SER A 212 -17.83 -9.45 16.84
C SER A 212 -18.36 -10.87 17.02
N LEU A 213 -19.61 -11.02 17.45
CA LEU A 213 -20.21 -12.32 17.71
C LEU A 213 -21.00 -12.83 16.50
N PRO A 214 -20.95 -14.14 16.18
CA PRO A 214 -20.19 -15.17 16.88
C PRO A 214 -18.75 -15.39 16.36
N ASN A 215 -18.40 -14.90 15.17
CA ASN A 215 -17.23 -15.40 14.42
C ASN A 215 -16.04 -14.42 14.32
N ASN A 216 -16.14 -13.23 14.90
CA ASN A 216 -15.30 -12.07 14.60
C ASN A 216 -15.30 -11.70 13.11
N LEU A 217 -14.95 -10.46 12.80
CA LEU A 217 -14.80 -9.98 11.43
C LEU A 217 -13.32 -9.86 11.09
N TRP A 218 -12.88 -10.59 10.07
CA TRP A 218 -11.49 -10.66 9.65
C TRP A 218 -11.27 -9.85 8.37
N PHE A 219 -10.25 -9.01 8.33
CA PHE A 219 -9.92 -8.22 7.14
C PHE A 219 -8.70 -8.82 6.45
N SER A 220 -8.85 -9.20 5.19
CA SER A 220 -7.74 -9.61 4.32
C SER A 220 -7.35 -8.42 3.45
N VAL A 221 -6.15 -7.88 3.71
CA VAL A 221 -5.62 -6.72 3.01
C VAL A 221 -4.74 -7.16 1.84
N LYS A 222 -4.87 -6.50 0.69
CA LYS A 222 -4.11 -6.81 -0.52
C LYS A 222 -3.46 -5.58 -1.13
N SER A 223 -2.26 -5.80 -1.69
CA SER A 223 -1.42 -4.73 -2.23
C SER A 223 -1.97 -4.04 -3.49
N GLY A 224 -2.84 -4.71 -4.23
CA GLY A 224 -3.43 -4.25 -5.50
C GLY A 224 -2.95 -5.05 -6.71
N PHE A 225 -1.79 -5.70 -6.63
CA PHE A 225 -1.31 -6.58 -7.70
C PHE A 225 -2.09 -7.91 -7.71
N SER A 226 -2.72 -8.21 -8.84
CA SER A 226 -3.57 -9.41 -9.12
C SER A 226 -2.92 -10.78 -8.89
N ARG A 227 -1.64 -10.82 -8.52
CA ARG A 227 -0.96 -12.07 -8.14
C ARG A 227 -1.23 -12.48 -6.70
N GLU A 228 -1.62 -11.55 -5.83
CA GLU A 228 -1.98 -11.87 -4.46
C GLU A 228 -3.40 -12.41 -4.41
N ARG A 229 -3.52 -13.70 -4.08
CA ARG A 229 -4.83 -14.28 -3.78
C ARG A 229 -5.33 -13.73 -2.45
N LEU A 230 -6.61 -13.37 -2.39
CA LEU A 230 -7.33 -13.28 -1.12
C LEU A 230 -7.23 -14.67 -0.46
N LEU A 231 -6.39 -14.76 0.57
CA LEU A 231 -6.18 -15.99 1.31
C LEU A 231 -7.33 -16.09 2.32
N ALA A 232 -7.96 -17.24 2.37
CA ALA A 232 -8.90 -17.60 3.41
C ALA A 232 -8.50 -18.97 3.92
N SER A 233 -7.86 -19.04 5.09
CA SER A 233 -7.75 -20.30 5.82
C SER A 233 -9.00 -20.43 6.69
N GLY A 234 -9.77 -21.50 6.47
CA GLY A 234 -10.93 -21.83 7.32
C GLY A 234 -12.30 -21.53 6.71
N PHE A 235 -13.08 -22.60 6.52
CA PHE A 235 -14.51 -22.54 6.20
C PHE A 235 -15.31 -22.23 7.47
N SER A 236 -15.37 -20.98 7.92
CA SER A 236 -16.27 -20.57 9.03
C SER A 236 -16.20 -19.09 9.41
N ASN A 237 -15.17 -18.36 8.98
CA ASN A 237 -14.94 -16.99 9.43
C ASN A 237 -15.66 -15.98 8.54
N ASP A 238 -16.11 -14.89 9.15
CA ASP A 238 -16.65 -13.75 8.42
C ASP A 238 -15.48 -12.88 7.96
N LEU A 239 -15.30 -12.80 6.64
CA LEU A 239 -14.15 -12.16 6.01
C LEU A 239 -14.56 -10.90 5.24
N VAL A 240 -13.66 -9.94 5.20
CA VAL A 240 -13.74 -8.74 4.37
C VAL A 240 -12.48 -8.65 3.54
N GLY A 241 -12.64 -8.55 2.22
CA GLY A 241 -11.52 -8.30 1.31
C GLY A 241 -11.34 -6.82 1.11
N VAL A 242 -10.13 -6.32 1.30
CA VAL A 242 -9.82 -4.88 1.15
C VAL A 242 -8.52 -4.74 0.37
N GLY A 243 -8.49 -3.84 -0.60
CA GLY A 243 -7.26 -3.58 -1.34
C GLY A 243 -7.44 -2.56 -2.45
N PHE A 244 -6.32 -2.13 -3.01
CA PHE A 244 -6.27 -1.24 -4.17
C PHE A 244 -6.29 -2.06 -5.46
N PHE A 245 -7.34 -2.88 -5.64
CA PHE A 245 -7.42 -3.82 -6.75
C PHE A 245 -7.45 -3.11 -8.09
N GLU A 246 -6.54 -3.48 -8.99
CA GLU A 246 -6.41 -2.84 -10.32
C GLU A 246 -7.21 -3.55 -11.42
N GLU A 247 -7.57 -4.83 -11.19
CA GLU A 247 -8.11 -5.71 -12.23
C GLU A 247 -9.60 -6.05 -11.96
N PRO A 248 -10.56 -5.32 -12.57
CA PRO A 248 -12.00 -5.55 -12.34
C PRO A 248 -12.45 -6.94 -12.80
N GLY A 249 -11.75 -7.54 -13.78
CA GLY A 249 -11.98 -8.91 -14.25
C GLY A 249 -11.90 -9.99 -13.17
N GLU A 250 -11.29 -9.71 -12.01
CA GLU A 250 -11.30 -10.62 -10.86
C GLU A 250 -12.66 -10.71 -10.16
N PHE A 251 -13.45 -9.65 -10.26
CA PHE A 251 -14.71 -9.48 -9.53
C PHE A 251 -15.96 -9.61 -10.41
N THR A 252 -15.77 -9.73 -11.73
CA THR A 252 -16.87 -9.99 -12.69
C THR A 252 -17.01 -11.46 -13.07
N SER A 253 -16.03 -12.31 -12.72
CA SER A 253 -16.09 -13.75 -13.00
C SER A 253 -16.98 -14.48 -11.99
N GLN A 254 -18.11 -15.03 -12.46
CA GLN A 254 -19.04 -15.84 -11.65
C GLN A 254 -18.35 -16.93 -10.82
N HIS A 255 -17.38 -17.63 -11.40
CA HIS A 255 -16.66 -18.67 -10.69
C HIS A 255 -15.78 -18.11 -9.56
N LYS A 256 -15.11 -16.97 -9.79
CA LYS A 256 -14.29 -16.31 -8.76
C LYS A 256 -15.17 -15.76 -7.65
N VAL A 257 -16.24 -15.02 -7.98
CA VAL A 257 -17.17 -14.46 -6.99
C VAL A 257 -17.81 -15.54 -6.13
N ARG A 258 -18.25 -16.65 -6.73
CA ARG A 258 -18.78 -17.79 -5.98
C ARG A 258 -17.73 -18.37 -5.03
N ASN A 259 -16.48 -18.44 -5.44
CA ASN A 259 -15.40 -18.96 -4.59
C ASN A 259 -15.10 -18.02 -3.42
N LEU A 260 -15.12 -16.70 -3.64
CA LEU A 260 -14.97 -15.72 -2.56
C LEU A 260 -16.10 -15.86 -1.52
N LYS A 261 -17.36 -15.98 -1.97
CA LYS A 261 -18.50 -16.22 -1.07
C LYS A 261 -18.36 -17.53 -0.28
N LYS A 262 -17.94 -18.61 -0.96
CA LYS A 262 -17.70 -19.92 -0.31
C LYS A 262 -16.56 -19.89 0.71
N ALA A 263 -15.60 -18.99 0.53
CA ALA A 263 -14.49 -18.80 1.45
C ALA A 263 -14.90 -18.05 2.74
N GLY A 264 -16.08 -17.42 2.77
CA GLY A 264 -16.58 -16.68 3.94
C GLY A 264 -16.52 -15.16 3.80
N PHE A 265 -16.19 -14.63 2.61
CA PHE A 265 -16.25 -13.19 2.39
C PHE A 265 -17.70 -12.70 2.50
N LEU A 266 -17.93 -11.70 3.36
CA LEU A 266 -19.18 -10.96 3.49
C LEU A 266 -19.19 -9.73 2.58
N ALA A 267 -18.04 -9.11 2.37
CA ALA A 267 -17.87 -7.96 1.48
C ALA A 267 -16.47 -7.91 0.88
N ILE A 268 -16.37 -7.34 -0.30
CA ILE A 268 -15.12 -6.95 -0.96
C ILE A 268 -15.19 -5.45 -1.24
N TYR A 269 -14.28 -4.71 -0.63
CA TYR A 269 -14.15 -3.27 -0.78
C TYR A 269 -13.21 -2.98 -1.95
N LEU A 270 -13.77 -2.39 -2.99
CA LEU A 270 -13.08 -2.06 -4.22
C LEU A 270 -12.77 -0.56 -4.24
N PRO A 271 -11.62 -0.15 -4.79
CA PRO A 271 -11.33 1.27 -4.92
C PRO A 271 -12.38 1.93 -5.81
N ASP A 272 -12.99 2.96 -5.26
CA ASP A 272 -13.99 3.82 -5.89
C ASP A 272 -13.37 5.08 -6.50
N VAL A 273 -12.04 5.16 -6.49
CA VAL A 273 -11.23 6.06 -7.31
C VAL A 273 -10.39 5.27 -8.30
N ALA A 274 -9.84 5.95 -9.31
CA ALA A 274 -8.84 5.38 -10.19
C ALA A 274 -7.58 4.94 -9.44
N VAL A 275 -7.18 3.68 -9.62
CA VAL A 275 -5.91 3.13 -9.09
C VAL A 275 -4.90 2.79 -10.19
N THR A 276 -5.32 2.88 -11.45
CA THR A 276 -4.49 2.80 -12.65
C THR A 276 -4.67 4.05 -13.50
N GLU A 277 -3.72 4.31 -14.43
CA GLU A 277 -3.86 5.43 -15.36
C GLU A 277 -5.04 5.28 -16.32
N GLN A 278 -5.30 4.07 -16.80
CA GLN A 278 -6.43 3.81 -17.70
C GLN A 278 -7.76 4.20 -17.04
N GLN A 279 -7.87 3.95 -15.73
CA GLN A 279 -9.01 4.36 -14.94
C GLN A 279 -9.06 5.87 -14.74
N TYR A 280 -7.91 6.51 -14.54
CA TYR A 280 -7.83 7.96 -14.38
C TYR A 280 -8.25 8.69 -15.66
N ASP A 281 -7.67 8.30 -16.80
CA ASP A 281 -7.99 8.86 -18.12
C ASP A 281 -9.45 8.57 -18.54
N GLY A 282 -9.97 7.43 -18.09
CA GLY A 282 -11.35 7.00 -18.32
C GLY A 282 -12.38 7.55 -17.35
N ASP A 283 -11.97 8.37 -16.37
CA ASP A 283 -12.82 8.87 -15.26
C ASP A 283 -13.63 7.74 -14.60
N THR A 284 -12.96 6.63 -14.30
CA THR A 284 -13.57 5.41 -13.75
C THR A 284 -12.73 4.83 -12.60
N SER A 285 -13.20 3.73 -12.03
CA SER A 285 -12.58 3.02 -10.92
C SER A 285 -12.93 1.54 -10.99
N THR A 286 -12.18 0.70 -10.26
CA THR A 286 -12.47 -0.73 -10.22
C THR A 286 -13.87 -1.01 -9.70
N TYR A 287 -14.34 -0.24 -8.71
CA TYR A 287 -15.72 -0.35 -8.24
C TYR A 287 -16.74 0.00 -9.33
N ALA A 288 -16.55 1.13 -10.02
CA ALA A 288 -17.45 1.57 -11.09
C ALA A 288 -17.50 0.57 -12.25
N GLU A 289 -16.36 0.07 -12.71
CA GLU A 289 -16.29 -0.93 -13.78
C GLU A 289 -17.00 -2.26 -13.40
N VAL A 290 -16.87 -2.69 -12.14
CA VAL A 290 -17.56 -3.87 -11.62
C VAL A 290 -19.07 -3.63 -11.52
N GLN A 291 -19.49 -2.46 -11.03
CA GLN A 291 -20.90 -2.10 -11.00
C GLN A 291 -21.52 -2.05 -12.40
N GLU A 292 -20.83 -1.43 -13.36
CA GLU A 292 -21.25 -1.33 -14.76
C GLU A 292 -21.47 -2.73 -15.35
N PHE A 293 -20.52 -3.65 -15.15
CA PHE A 293 -20.66 -5.03 -15.58
C PHE A 293 -21.94 -5.68 -15.05
N TYR A 294 -22.22 -5.57 -13.75
CA TYR A 294 -23.41 -6.21 -13.16
C TYR A 294 -24.72 -5.51 -13.56
N ASN A 295 -24.70 -4.19 -13.74
CA ASN A 295 -25.87 -3.43 -14.19
C ASN A 295 -26.24 -3.78 -15.65
N HIS A 296 -25.25 -3.97 -16.52
CA HIS A 296 -25.48 -4.25 -17.94
C HIS A 296 -25.63 -5.74 -18.26
N ALA A 297 -24.78 -6.61 -17.73
CA ALA A 297 -24.70 -8.01 -18.13
C ALA A 297 -25.68 -8.91 -17.35
N GLU A 298 -25.77 -8.73 -16.03
CA GLU A 298 -26.50 -9.67 -15.15
C GLU A 298 -27.76 -9.09 -14.51
N ARG A 299 -27.94 -7.77 -14.59
CA ARG A 299 -29.07 -6.99 -14.03
C ARG A 299 -29.25 -7.09 -12.51
N VAL A 300 -28.39 -7.83 -11.81
CA VAL A 300 -28.42 -8.01 -10.35
C VAL A 300 -26.98 -8.11 -9.84
N ALA A 301 -26.60 -7.18 -8.97
CA ALA A 301 -25.31 -7.23 -8.30
C ALA A 301 -25.26 -8.42 -7.30
N PRO A 302 -24.10 -9.08 -7.11
CA PRO A 302 -23.99 -10.18 -6.16
C PRO A 302 -24.29 -9.71 -4.73
N LEU A 303 -25.15 -10.45 -4.03
CA LEU A 303 -25.40 -10.26 -2.60
C LEU A 303 -24.60 -11.25 -1.76
N ASN A 304 -24.22 -10.88 -0.54
CA ASN A 304 -23.57 -11.78 0.39
C ASN A 304 -24.57 -12.78 1.01
N ILE A 305 -24.10 -13.62 1.94
CA ILE A 305 -24.95 -14.63 2.60
C ILE A 305 -26.07 -14.04 3.46
N ASN A 306 -25.93 -12.78 3.86
CA ASN A 306 -26.89 -12.03 4.67
C ASN A 306 -27.86 -11.19 3.81
N GLY A 307 -27.70 -11.19 2.49
CA GLY A 307 -28.53 -10.40 1.57
C GLY A 307 -28.10 -8.94 1.40
N THR A 308 -26.94 -8.53 1.94
CA THR A 308 -26.37 -7.19 1.72
C THR A 308 -25.44 -7.19 0.50
N GLN A 309 -25.05 -6.00 0.03
CA GLN A 309 -24.20 -5.87 -1.16
C GLN A 309 -22.82 -6.51 -0.93
N PHE A 310 -22.39 -7.34 -1.88
CA PHE A 310 -21.10 -8.04 -1.78
C PHE A 310 -19.92 -7.17 -2.21
N PHE A 311 -20.09 -6.32 -3.22
CA PHE A 311 -19.07 -5.35 -3.65
C PHE A 311 -19.44 -3.97 -3.14
N ARG A 312 -18.48 -3.30 -2.48
CA ARG A 312 -18.69 -2.00 -1.83
C ARG A 312 -17.55 -1.04 -2.20
N PRO A 313 -17.78 0.28 -2.20
CA PRO A 313 -16.72 1.25 -2.43
C PRO A 313 -15.81 1.31 -1.20
N LEU A 314 -14.50 1.41 -1.43
CA LEU A 314 -13.49 1.39 -0.37
C LEU A 314 -13.66 2.54 0.63
N SER A 315 -14.15 3.69 0.18
CA SER A 315 -14.45 4.85 1.03
C SER A 315 -15.49 4.56 2.12
N GLU A 316 -16.42 3.61 1.91
CA GLU A 316 -17.48 3.27 2.88
C GLU A 316 -17.00 2.33 4.00
N LEU A 317 -15.84 1.69 3.86
CA LEU A 317 -15.34 0.71 4.83
C LEU A 317 -15.23 1.30 6.24
N GLY A 318 -14.82 2.56 6.34
CA GLY A 318 -14.70 3.24 7.63
C GLY A 318 -16.03 3.35 8.35
N ASP A 319 -17.11 3.65 7.64
CA ASP A 319 -18.42 3.84 8.23
C ASP A 319 -19.07 2.50 8.61
N ASP A 320 -18.85 1.45 7.80
CA ASP A 320 -19.28 0.09 8.14
C ASP A 320 -18.58 -0.45 9.40
N ILE A 321 -17.28 -0.14 9.58
CA ILE A 321 -16.55 -0.48 10.81
C ILE A 321 -17.13 0.30 12.01
N LYS A 322 -17.39 1.62 11.88
CA LYS A 322 -17.98 2.43 12.96
C LYS A 322 -19.34 1.88 13.38
N ALA A 323 -20.20 1.56 12.42
CA ALA A 323 -21.54 1.04 12.69
C ALA A 323 -21.52 -0.27 13.50
N LEU A 324 -20.50 -1.12 13.32
CA LEU A 324 -20.29 -2.28 14.17
C LEU A 324 -19.76 -1.89 15.56
N LEU A 325 -18.80 -0.98 15.64
CA LEU A 325 -18.17 -0.58 16.90
C LEU A 325 -19.12 0.20 17.83
N GLU A 326 -20.10 0.92 17.27
CA GLU A 326 -21.17 1.59 18.03
C GLU A 326 -22.08 0.61 18.78
N GLN A 327 -22.10 -0.66 18.37
CA GLN A 327 -22.81 -1.71 19.08
C GLN A 327 -21.97 -2.23 20.24
N ASP A 328 -22.63 -2.46 21.38
CA ASP A 328 -22.05 -3.18 22.52
C ASP A 328 -21.55 -4.56 22.05
N LEU A 329 -20.39 -4.99 22.54
CA LEU A 329 -19.72 -6.22 22.12
C LEU A 329 -20.63 -7.45 22.25
N GLN A 330 -21.51 -7.48 23.27
CA GLN A 330 -22.48 -8.56 23.48
C GLN A 330 -23.57 -8.65 22.39
N ARG A 331 -23.78 -7.57 21.63
CA ARG A 331 -24.80 -7.44 20.58
C ARG A 331 -24.20 -7.26 19.19
N ARG A 332 -22.92 -6.94 19.11
CA ARG A 332 -22.20 -6.71 17.86
C ARG A 332 -22.16 -7.99 17.04
N SER A 333 -22.84 -7.98 15.90
CA SER A 333 -22.93 -9.12 15.01
C SER A 333 -22.66 -8.75 13.55
N THR A 334 -22.02 -9.66 12.83
CA THR A 334 -21.74 -9.58 11.40
C THR A 334 -22.95 -9.89 10.52
N LEU A 335 -24.08 -10.29 11.10
CA LEU A 335 -25.31 -10.62 10.35
C LEU A 335 -25.85 -9.45 9.54
N ASN A 336 -25.68 -8.22 10.02
CA ASN A 336 -26.10 -7.02 9.30
C ASN A 336 -24.94 -6.35 8.56
N PHE A 337 -23.77 -7.01 8.52
CA PHE A 337 -22.60 -6.44 7.86
C PHE A 337 -22.81 -6.33 6.36
#